data_AF-A2BMK6-F1
#
_entry.id   AF-A2BMK6-F1
#
_cell.length_a   1.000
_cell.length_b   1.000
_cell.length_c   1.000
_cell.angle_alpha   90.00
_cell.angle_beta   90.00
_cell.angle_gamma   90.00
#
_symmetry.space_group_name_H-M   'P 1'
#
loop_
_entity.id
_entity.type
_entity.pdbx_description
1 polymer ?
#
loop_
_entity_poly.entity_id
_entity_poly.type
_entity_poly.pdbx_seq_one_letter_code
_entity_poly.pdbx_strand_id
1 'polypeptide(L)'
;MIDYDRCIGCRYCITACPYGARRFNWAKPYVPVTELNPNMHILGNVPRQIHVVEKCTWCIQRTRDGGVPACVEVCPVGARVFGDLNDPESPIRRVLREYGGFVLKPEAGTKPRFFYFFGPKRTPPRESTETRAAQGQG
;
A
#
# COMPACT_ATOMS: atom_id res chain seq x y z
N MET A 1 -5.28 3.97 11.72
CA MET A 1 -3.96 4.49 11.28
C MET A 1 -2.96 4.33 12.44
N ILE A 2 -1.64 4.41 12.23
CA ILE A 2 -0.71 4.60 13.37
C ILE A 2 -0.47 6.09 13.48
N ASP A 3 -0.68 6.62 14.68
CA ASP A 3 -0.27 7.97 15.07
C ASP A 3 1.06 7.84 15.81
N TYR A 4 2.11 8.46 15.27
CA TYR A 4 3.47 8.31 15.79
C TYR A 4 3.66 9.11 17.08
N ASP A 5 2.99 10.26 17.22
CA ASP A 5 3.11 11.14 18.38
C ASP A 5 2.35 10.56 19.60
N ARG A 6 1.31 9.76 19.34
CA ARG A 6 0.57 9.02 20.37
C ARG A 6 1.12 7.62 20.66
N CYS A 7 2.12 7.15 19.90
CA CYS A 7 2.64 5.80 20.05
C CYS A 7 3.55 5.69 21.29
N ILE A 8 3.07 5.02 22.34
CA ILE A 8 3.86 4.82 23.58
C ILE A 8 4.84 3.63 23.52
N GLY A 9 4.97 2.97 22.37
CA GLY A 9 5.94 1.89 22.20
C GLY A 9 5.66 0.58 22.96
N CYS A 10 4.43 0.33 23.42
CA CYS A 10 4.07 -0.90 24.16
C CYS A 10 4.10 -2.19 23.33
N ARG A 11 4.14 -2.08 21.99
CA ARG A 11 4.23 -3.19 21.03
C ARG A 11 3.06 -4.17 21.02
N TYR A 12 2.01 -4.00 21.82
CA TYR A 12 0.82 -4.88 21.77
C TYR A 12 0.18 -4.92 20.38
N CYS A 13 0.24 -3.84 19.62
CA CYS A 13 -0.27 -3.83 18.25
C CYS A 13 0.51 -4.76 17.31
N ILE A 14 1.80 -5.02 17.57
CA ILE A 14 2.64 -5.99 16.84
C ILE A 14 2.15 -7.40 17.15
N THR A 15 2.06 -7.75 18.43
CA THR A 15 1.56 -9.06 18.88
C THR A 15 0.15 -9.35 18.38
N ALA A 16 -0.73 -8.35 18.38
CA ALA A 16 -2.10 -8.50 17.91
C ALA A 16 -2.22 -8.64 16.38
N CYS A 17 -1.18 -8.30 15.60
CA CYS A 17 -1.25 -8.35 14.14
C CYS A 17 -0.95 -9.77 13.64
N PRO A 18 -1.91 -10.51 13.05
CA PRO A 18 -1.70 -11.89 12.61
C PRO A 18 -0.78 -12.00 11.38
N TYR A 19 -0.39 -10.86 10.80
CA TYR A 19 0.38 -10.78 9.55
C TYR A 19 1.85 -10.43 9.76
N GLY A 20 2.28 -10.09 10.98
CA GLY A 20 3.63 -9.59 11.22
C GLY A 20 3.96 -8.29 10.44
N ALA A 21 2.93 -7.52 10.05
CA ALA A 21 3.05 -6.38 9.13
C ALA A 21 3.39 -5.05 9.83
N ARG A 22 3.86 -5.12 11.08
CA ARG A 22 4.25 -3.97 11.90
C ARG A 22 5.71 -4.08 12.28
N ARG A 23 6.44 -2.97 12.20
CA ARG A 23 7.88 -2.89 12.51
C ARG A 23 8.09 -1.93 13.67
N PHE A 24 9.03 -2.23 14.56
CA PHE A 24 9.35 -1.37 15.70
C PHE A 24 10.68 -0.68 15.47
N ASN A 25 10.77 0.60 15.81
CA ASN A 25 12.00 1.36 15.71
C ASN A 25 12.83 1.18 16.98
N TRP A 26 13.80 0.26 16.91
CA TRP A 26 14.67 -0.09 18.04
C TRP A 26 15.74 0.94 18.34
N ALA A 27 16.19 1.67 17.32
CA ALA A 27 17.26 2.65 17.43
C ALA A 27 16.81 3.98 16.84
N LYS A 28 17.47 5.06 17.25
CA LYS A 28 17.31 6.37 16.61
C LYS A 28 17.75 6.25 15.15
N PRO A 29 16.91 6.57 14.16
CA PRO A 29 17.35 6.53 12.77
C PRO A 29 18.45 7.56 12.56
N TYR A 30 19.46 7.16 11.81
CA TYR A 30 20.55 8.03 11.41
C TYR A 30 20.65 8.01 9.89
N VAL A 31 20.55 9.20 9.30
CA VAL A 31 20.78 9.45 7.88
C VAL A 31 21.69 10.68 7.81
N PRO A 32 22.87 10.60 7.18
CA PRO A 32 23.73 11.76 7.00
C PRO A 32 22.97 12.91 6.32
N VAL A 33 23.21 14.15 6.76
CA VAL A 33 22.50 15.33 6.21
C VAL A 33 22.69 15.45 4.70
N THR A 34 23.86 15.05 4.20
CA THR A 34 24.19 15.02 2.76
C THR A 34 23.36 14.02 1.95
N GLU A 35 22.79 13.00 2.60
CA GLU A 35 21.98 11.96 1.96
C GLU A 35 20.48 12.13 2.26
N LEU A 36 20.13 13.06 3.15
CA LEU A 36 18.75 13.29 3.52
C LEU A 36 18.05 14.03 2.38
N ASN A 37 17.02 13.41 1.81
CA ASN A 37 16.13 14.10 0.88
C ASN A 37 15.28 15.15 1.63
N PRO A 38 15.48 16.46 1.45
CA PRO A 38 14.69 17.48 2.15
C PRO A 38 13.25 17.58 1.62
N ASN A 39 13.00 17.07 0.41
CA ASN A 39 11.69 17.08 -0.23
C ASN A 39 10.96 15.74 0.00
N MET A 40 10.50 15.54 1.24
CA MET A 40 9.69 14.39 1.62
C MET A 40 8.43 14.84 2.37
N HIS A 41 7.29 14.27 2.00
CA HIS A 41 6.03 14.58 2.67
C HIS A 41 6.03 14.02 4.11
N ILE A 42 5.56 14.79 5.09
CA ILE A 42 5.56 14.44 6.53
C ILE A 42 4.87 13.10 6.85
N LEU A 43 3.86 12.74 6.05
CA LEU A 43 3.14 11.46 6.16
C LEU A 43 3.73 10.31 5.34
N GLY A 44 4.79 10.58 4.59
CA GLY A 44 5.57 9.58 3.87
C GLY A 44 6.66 8.95 4.72
N ASN A 45 7.76 8.59 4.06
CA ASN A 45 8.89 7.88 4.65
C ASN A 45 9.89 8.83 5.32
N VAL A 46 9.42 9.75 6.16
CA VAL A 46 10.32 10.55 7.01
C VAL A 46 10.93 9.66 8.10
N PRO A 47 12.20 9.86 8.49
CA PRO A 47 12.78 9.17 9.65
C PRO A 47 11.90 9.38 10.89
N ARG A 48 11.49 8.29 11.53
CA ARG A 48 10.59 8.33 12.69
C ARG A 48 11.35 8.25 14.01
N GLN A 49 10.70 8.65 15.10
CA GLN A 49 11.28 8.57 16.43
C GLN A 49 11.67 7.14 16.81
N ILE A 50 12.60 7.00 17.74
CA ILE A 50 12.86 5.72 18.40
C ILE A 50 11.62 5.31 19.20
N HIS A 51 11.40 4.01 19.36
CA HIS A 51 10.33 3.40 20.15
C HIS A 51 8.90 3.56 19.62
N VAL A 52 8.71 4.01 18.38
CA VAL A 52 7.40 3.96 17.72
C VAL A 52 7.28 2.73 16.81
N VAL A 53 6.04 2.36 16.51
CA VAL A 53 5.72 1.28 15.58
C VAL A 53 5.37 1.87 14.22
N GLU A 54 5.86 1.26 13.15
CA GLU A 54 5.54 1.57 11.77
C GLU A 54 4.77 0.44 11.10
N LYS A 55 4.06 0.77 10.02
CA LYS A 55 3.41 -0.20 9.13
C LYS A 55 3.22 0.43 7.75
N CYS A 56 2.89 -0.40 6.76
CA CYS A 56 2.36 0.12 5.49
C CYS A 56 1.10 0.98 5.73
N THR A 57 1.11 2.21 5.23
CA THR A 57 0.00 3.17 5.32
C THR A 57 -0.73 3.36 4.00
N TRP A 58 -0.51 2.44 3.04
CA TRP A 58 -0.92 2.61 1.64
C TRP A 58 -0.44 3.93 1.03
N CYS A 59 0.74 4.41 1.45
CA CYS A 59 1.29 5.68 1.01
C CYS A 59 0.24 6.81 1.08
N ILE A 60 -0.34 7.03 2.27
CA ILE A 60 -1.39 8.02 2.47
C ILE A 60 -1.04 9.42 1.96
N GLN A 61 0.25 9.76 1.90
CA GLN A 61 0.78 10.99 1.33
C GLN A 61 0.65 11.10 -0.19
N ARG A 62 0.27 10.02 -0.87
CA ARG A 62 0.06 9.94 -2.32
C ARG A 62 -1.42 9.71 -2.61
N THR A 63 -2.05 8.78 -1.89
CA THR A 63 -3.42 8.35 -2.20
C THR A 63 -4.49 9.37 -1.84
N ARG A 64 -4.20 10.28 -0.90
CA ARG A 64 -5.12 11.38 -0.57
C ARG A 64 -5.28 12.38 -1.72
N ASP A 65 -4.26 12.50 -2.57
CA ASP A 65 -4.20 13.47 -3.67
C ASP A 65 -4.51 12.79 -5.02
N GLY A 66 -5.21 11.65 -4.99
CA GLY A 66 -5.58 10.88 -6.18
C GLY A 66 -4.46 10.01 -6.78
N GLY A 67 -3.26 10.02 -6.19
CA GLY A 67 -2.15 9.17 -6.63
C GLY A 67 -2.29 7.72 -6.19
N VAL A 68 -1.39 6.86 -6.67
CA VAL A 68 -1.27 5.45 -6.22
C VAL A 68 -0.13 5.27 -5.24
N PRO A 69 -0.10 4.18 -4.45
CA PRO A 69 1.06 3.85 -3.62
C PRO A 69 2.34 3.65 -4.43
N ALA A 70 3.49 4.01 -3.84
CA ALA A 70 4.79 3.85 -4.48
C ALA A 70 5.08 2.39 -4.90
N CYS A 71 4.61 1.45 -4.08
CA CYS A 71 4.77 0.03 -4.35
C CYS A 71 3.98 -0.45 -5.57
N VAL A 72 2.91 0.26 -5.96
CA VAL A 72 2.08 0.01 -7.14
C VAL A 72 2.71 0.67 -8.36
N GLU A 73 3.08 1.94 -8.27
CA GLU A 73 3.72 2.70 -9.35
C GLU A 73 5.01 2.04 -9.85
N VAL A 74 5.87 1.60 -8.93
CA VAL A 74 7.18 1.02 -9.30
C VAL A 74 7.07 -0.39 -9.90
N CYS A 75 5.91 -1.05 -9.81
CA CYS A 75 5.79 -2.45 -10.17
C CYS A 75 5.74 -2.64 -11.70
N PRO A 76 6.78 -3.18 -12.36
CA PRO A 76 6.84 -3.23 -13.83
C PRO A 76 5.87 -4.26 -14.43
N VAL A 77 5.53 -5.28 -13.63
CA VAL A 77 4.65 -6.38 -14.03
C VAL A 77 3.21 -6.19 -13.59
N GLY A 78 2.89 -5.12 -12.85
CA GLY A 78 1.52 -4.90 -12.39
C GLY A 78 1.02 -5.95 -11.39
N ALA A 79 1.91 -6.54 -10.59
CA ALA A 79 1.54 -7.50 -9.54
C ALA A 79 0.71 -6.87 -8.40
N ARG A 80 0.68 -5.54 -8.32
CA ARG A 80 -0.07 -4.79 -7.31
C ARG A 80 -1.02 -3.85 -8.01
N VAL A 81 -2.27 -3.91 -7.61
CA VAL A 81 -3.34 -3.03 -8.11
C VAL A 81 -3.98 -2.36 -6.90
N PHE A 82 -4.26 -1.06 -7.02
CA PHE A 82 -4.82 -0.25 -5.95
C PHE A 82 -5.95 0.61 -6.52
N GLY A 83 -6.99 0.83 -5.72
CA GLY A 83 -8.16 1.61 -6.10
C GLY A 83 -9.21 1.62 -5.00
N ASP A 84 -10.26 2.42 -5.22
CA ASP A 84 -11.39 2.50 -4.29
C ASP A 84 -12.31 1.29 -4.44
N LEU A 85 -12.55 0.59 -3.34
CA LEU A 85 -13.49 -0.53 -3.33
C LEU A 85 -14.94 -0.07 -3.49
N ASN A 86 -15.28 1.19 -3.25
CA ASN A 86 -16.64 1.69 -3.46
C ASN A 86 -16.92 2.05 -4.92
N ASP A 87 -15.88 2.28 -5.71
CA ASP A 87 -15.98 2.55 -7.14
C ASP A 87 -15.97 1.22 -7.94
N PRO A 88 -17.09 0.83 -8.60
CA PRO A 88 -17.20 -0.40 -9.38
C PRO A 88 -16.23 -0.46 -10.58
N GLU A 89 -15.79 0.69 -11.06
CA GLU A 89 -14.91 0.84 -12.23
C GLU A 89 -13.43 0.96 -11.82
N SER A 90 -13.14 0.96 -10.52
CA SER A 90 -11.76 1.02 -10.05
C SER A 90 -10.92 -0.18 -10.52
N PRO A 91 -9.59 0.00 -10.70
CA PRO A 91 -8.71 -1.08 -11.13
C PRO A 91 -8.80 -2.34 -10.25
N ILE A 92 -8.96 -2.18 -8.93
CA ILE A 92 -9.10 -3.32 -8.01
C ILE A 92 -10.44 -4.04 -8.20
N ARG A 93 -11.55 -3.32 -8.49
CA ARG A 93 -12.83 -3.96 -8.76
C ARG A 93 -12.82 -4.76 -10.05
N ARG A 94 -12.14 -4.26 -11.09
CA ARG A 94 -11.89 -5.01 -12.32
C ARG A 94 -11.15 -6.33 -12.02
N VAL A 95 -10.04 -6.26 -11.27
CA VAL A 95 -9.25 -7.45 -10.88
C VAL A 95 -10.09 -8.46 -10.10
N LEU A 96 -10.84 -8.02 -9.08
CA LEU A 96 -11.66 -8.91 -8.27
C LEU A 96 -12.82 -9.53 -9.05
N ARG A 97 -13.38 -8.83 -10.05
CA ARG A 97 -14.44 -9.34 -10.93
C ARG A 97 -13.92 -10.37 -11.92
N GLU A 98 -12.74 -10.14 -12.49
CA GLU A 98 -12.16 -10.99 -13.55
C GLU A 98 -11.40 -12.21 -13.00
N TYR A 99 -10.60 -12.02 -11.95
CA TYR A 99 -9.71 -13.07 -11.41
C TYR A 99 -10.15 -13.60 -10.05
N GLY A 100 -11.19 -13.00 -9.45
CA GLY A 100 -11.53 -13.25 -8.05
C GLY A 100 -10.44 -12.71 -7.10
N GLY A 101 -10.55 -13.08 -5.83
CA GLY A 101 -9.54 -12.76 -4.85
C GLY A 101 -9.75 -13.54 -3.55
N PHE A 102 -8.66 -13.77 -2.84
CA PHE A 102 -8.68 -14.38 -1.52
C PHE A 102 -7.88 -13.52 -0.53
N VAL A 103 -8.14 -13.72 0.75
CA VAL A 103 -7.43 -13.01 1.82
C VAL A 103 -6.46 -13.95 2.52
N LEU A 104 -5.37 -13.40 3.04
CA LEU A 104 -4.44 -14.16 3.86
C LEU A 104 -5.02 -14.37 5.27
N LYS A 105 -4.86 -15.58 5.81
CA LYS A 105 -5.34 -15.97 7.15
C LYS A 105 -6.83 -15.67 7.37
N PRO A 106 -7.74 -16.22 6.54
CA PRO A 106 -9.18 -15.99 6.71
C PRO A 106 -9.69 -16.38 8.10
N GLU A 107 -9.08 -17.39 8.73
CA GLU A 107 -9.37 -17.86 10.09
C GLU A 107 -9.18 -16.78 11.17
N ALA A 108 -8.36 -15.75 10.90
CA ALA A 108 -8.14 -14.66 11.85
C ALA A 108 -9.30 -13.65 11.91
N GLY A 109 -10.29 -13.71 11.01
CA GLY A 109 -11.52 -12.90 11.08
C GLY A 109 -11.33 -11.38 10.92
N THR A 110 -10.16 -10.91 10.50
CA THR A 110 -9.78 -9.48 10.47
C THR A 110 -10.36 -8.68 9.30
N LYS A 111 -11.01 -9.35 8.33
CA LYS A 111 -11.63 -8.75 7.12
C LYS A 111 -10.70 -7.73 6.43
N PRO A 112 -9.49 -8.14 5.98
CA PRO A 112 -8.51 -7.20 5.46
C PRO A 112 -8.99 -6.56 4.14
N ARG A 113 -8.48 -5.37 3.84
CA ARG A 113 -8.64 -4.69 2.54
C ARG A 113 -7.39 -4.87 1.66
N PHE A 114 -6.86 -6.08 1.68
CA PHE A 114 -5.70 -6.49 0.91
C PHE A 114 -6.01 -7.90 0.40
N PHE A 115 -6.09 -8.03 -0.91
CA PHE A 115 -6.51 -9.26 -1.58
C PHE A 115 -5.35 -9.81 -2.39
N TYR A 116 -5.22 -11.13 -2.37
CA TYR A 116 -4.34 -11.88 -3.24
C TYR A 116 -5.18 -12.46 -4.38
N PHE A 117 -4.60 -12.56 -5.56
CA PHE A 117 -5.25 -13.12 -6.74
C PHE A 117 -4.22 -13.87 -7.58
N PHE A 118 -4.69 -14.81 -8.38
CA PHE A 118 -3.89 -15.44 -9.42
C PHE A 118 -4.31 -14.84 -10.75
N GLY A 119 -3.43 -14.01 -11.33
CA GLY A 119 -3.68 -13.32 -12.59
C GLY A 119 -2.63 -13.67 -13.65
N PRO A 120 -2.81 -13.15 -14.88
CA PRO A 120 -1.81 -13.28 -15.93
C PRO A 120 -0.51 -12.54 -15.55
N LYS A 121 0.55 -12.74 -16.34
CA LYS A 121 1.88 -12.13 -16.09
C LYS A 121 1.87 -10.58 -15.97
N ARG A 122 0.80 -9.90 -16.42
CA ARG A 122 0.63 -8.44 -16.29
C ARG A 122 -0.80 -8.06 -15.93
N THR A 123 -0.99 -7.25 -14.88
CA THR A 123 -2.31 -6.81 -14.39
C THR A 123 -2.35 -5.29 -14.14
N PRO A 124 -3.42 -4.55 -14.51
CA PRO A 124 -4.56 -5.01 -15.32
C PRO A 124 -4.09 -5.52 -16.70
N PRO A 125 -4.83 -6.47 -17.31
CA PRO A 125 -4.53 -6.90 -18.66
C PRO A 125 -4.42 -5.68 -19.57
N ARG A 126 -3.45 -5.69 -20.49
CA ARG A 126 -3.24 -4.57 -21.42
C ARG A 126 -4.57 -4.33 -22.14
N GLU A 127 -5.13 -3.14 -21.97
CA GLU A 127 -6.31 -2.74 -22.73
C GLU A 127 -6.03 -3.00 -24.21
N SER A 128 -6.98 -3.65 -24.90
CA SER A 128 -6.83 -3.89 -26.33
C SER A 128 -6.63 -2.54 -27.03
N THR A 129 -5.97 -2.55 -28.17
CA THR A 129 -5.73 -1.33 -28.96
C THR A 129 -7.04 -0.55 -29.21
N GLU A 130 -8.16 -1.27 -29.29
CA GLU A 130 -9.51 -0.74 -29.42
C GLU A 130 -10.01 0.00 -28.17
N THR A 131 -9.71 -0.50 -26.97
CA THR A 131 -10.10 0.13 -25.70
C THR A 131 -9.31 1.42 -25.42
N ARG A 132 -8.00 1.46 -25.77
CA ARG A 132 -7.19 2.67 -25.64
C ARG A 132 -7.63 3.78 -26.60
N ALA A 133 -8.06 3.41 -27.81
CA ALA A 133 -8.62 4.34 -28.78
C ALA A 133 -9.97 4.92 -28.30
N ALA A 134 -10.80 4.11 -27.65
CA ALA A 134 -12.08 4.56 -27.07
C ALA A 134 -11.92 5.50 -25.86
N GLN A 135 -10.79 5.43 -25.15
CA GLN A 135 -10.51 6.24 -23.95
C GLN A 135 -9.70 7.52 -24.21
N GLY A 136 -9.34 7.81 -25.47
CA GLY A 136 -8.73 9.09 -25.86
C GLY A 136 -7.36 9.39 -25.23
N GLN A 137 -6.65 8.37 -24.72
CA GLN A 137 -5.33 8.52 -24.11
C GLN A 137 -4.25 8.14 -25.12
N GLY A 138 -3.90 9.12 -25.97
CA GLY A 138 -2.74 9.10 -26.86
C GLY A 138 -1.44 9.38 -26.12
#